data_AF-A0A355TP38-F1
#
_entry.id   AF-A0A355TP38-F1
#
_cell.length_a   1.000
_cell.length_b   1.000
_cell.length_c   1.000
_cell.angle_alpha   90.00
_cell.angle_beta   90.00
_cell.angle_gamma   90.00
#
_symmetry.space_group_name_H-M   'P 1'
#
loop_
_entity.id
_entity.type
_entity.pdbx_description
1 polymer ?
#
loop_
_entity_poly.entity_id
_entity_poly.type
_entity_poly.pdbx_seq_one_letter_code
_entity_poly.pdbx_strand_id
1 'polypeptide(L)'
;MIICMQCGYQNEGNNLKKCQNCGAILPRMDTSAMVKVEEQSGRVKQFADAVEKVRSEEWGPEEFYEFLSGVYEQLGNLRGEIEEIITQNEYGEYAAEEVEHGLNGMNLFEEGMQEMSYYVEDGDLSHLDLGMERIVEGNNMLNEAKRINRSGRKELEEQWGTI
;
A
#
# COMPACT_ATOMS: atom_id res chain seq x y z
N MET A 1 27.34 -8.63 10.43
CA MET A 1 28.58 -9.26 9.89
C MET A 1 28.95 -8.54 8.61
N ILE A 2 30.20 -8.09 8.46
CA ILE A 2 30.67 -7.34 7.28
C ILE A 2 31.89 -8.05 6.69
N ILE A 3 31.82 -8.44 5.42
CA ILE A 3 32.94 -9.07 4.71
C ILE A 3 33.84 -7.97 4.15
N CYS A 4 35.15 -8.08 4.41
CA CYS A 4 36.12 -7.18 3.81
C CYS A 4 36.33 -7.54 2.34
N MET A 5 35.98 -6.64 1.42
CA MET A 5 36.15 -6.83 -0.02
C MET A 5 37.62 -6.90 -0.46
N GLN A 6 38.56 -6.52 0.40
CA GLN A 6 39.99 -6.51 0.07
C GLN A 6 40.75 -7.76 0.52
N CYS A 7 40.36 -8.39 1.65
CA CYS A 7 41.06 -9.56 2.19
C CYS A 7 40.16 -10.75 2.50
N GLY A 8 38.85 -10.65 2.22
CA GLY A 8 37.88 -11.73 2.46
C GLY A 8 37.56 -12.00 3.93
N TYR A 9 38.17 -11.26 4.87
CA TYR A 9 37.95 -11.48 6.31
C TYR A 9 36.53 -11.07 6.73
N GLN A 10 35.89 -11.95 7.52
CA GLN A 10 34.57 -11.71 8.09
C GLN A 10 34.73 -10.96 9.42
N ASN A 11 34.29 -9.70 9.45
CA ASN A 11 34.42 -8.87 10.64
C ASN A 11 33.20 -9.05 11.55
N GLU A 12 33.47 -9.23 12.85
CA GLU A 12 32.46 -9.40 13.89
C GLU A 12 32.10 -8.04 14.50
N GLY A 13 30.89 -7.56 14.20
CA GLY A 13 30.38 -6.27 14.67
C GLY A 13 29.54 -5.55 13.61
N ASN A 14 28.69 -4.64 14.07
CA ASN A 14 27.95 -3.71 13.21
C ASN A 14 28.68 -2.35 13.25
N ASN A 15 28.72 -1.61 12.14
CA ASN A 15 29.35 -0.27 12.00
C ASN A 15 30.89 -0.18 12.11
N LEU A 16 31.62 -1.26 11.82
CA LEU A 16 33.08 -1.22 11.74
C LEU A 16 33.55 -0.35 10.57
N LYS A 17 34.41 0.64 10.85
CA LYS A 17 34.98 1.55 9.82
C LYS A 17 36.16 0.94 9.07
N LYS A 18 36.86 -0.01 9.69
CA LYS A 18 38.04 -0.67 9.15
C LYS A 18 37.97 -2.17 9.41
N CYS A 19 38.56 -2.94 8.50
CA CYS A 19 38.72 -4.37 8.67
C CYS A 19 39.66 -4.66 9.86
N GLN A 20 39.24 -5.56 10.75
CA GLN A 20 40.01 -5.99 11.91
C GLN A 20 41.27 -6.79 11.54
N ASN A 21 41.31 -7.35 10.32
CA ASN A 21 42.43 -8.16 9.82
C ASN A 21 43.44 -7.36 8.99
N CYS A 22 43.00 -6.58 8.00
CA CYS A 22 43.91 -5.90 7.06
C CYS A 22 43.91 -4.36 7.16
N GLY A 23 43.06 -3.77 8.00
CA GLY A 23 42.98 -2.32 8.16
C GLY A 23 42.30 -1.56 7.01
N ALA A 24 41.85 -2.25 5.96
CA ALA A 24 41.11 -1.64 4.85
C ALA A 24 39.83 -0.95 5.33
N ILE A 25 39.47 0.17 4.68
CA ILE A 25 38.22 0.89 4.97
C ILE A 25 37.05 0.03 4.49
N LEU A 26 36.13 -0.29 5.39
CA LEU A 26 34.92 -1.04 5.04
C LEU A 26 33.89 -0.06 4.46
N PRO A 27 33.26 -0.37 3.31
CA PRO A 27 32.23 0.49 2.75
C PRO A 27 31.08 0.60 3.75
N ARG A 28 30.72 1.84 4.13
CA ARG A 28 29.50 2.08 4.87
C ARG A 28 28.35 1.94 3.87
N MET A 29 27.59 0.86 3.96
CA MET A 29 26.26 0.87 3.39
C MET A 29 25.45 1.84 4.24
N ASP A 30 25.23 3.04 3.72
CA ASP A 30 24.27 3.95 4.29
C ASP A 30 22.88 3.37 4.04
N THR A 31 22.40 2.58 5.00
CA THR A 31 21.05 2.02 4.94
C THR A 31 19.97 3.06 5.24
N SER A 32 20.34 4.34 5.49
CA SER A 32 19.34 5.40 5.63
C SER A 32 18.66 5.76 4.30
N ALA A 33 19.27 5.36 3.18
CA ALA A 33 18.68 5.46 1.84
C ALA A 33 17.95 4.18 1.40
N MET A 34 17.86 3.15 2.26
CA MET A 34 16.87 2.11 2.02
C MET A 34 15.51 2.74 2.29
N VAL A 35 14.84 3.14 1.21
CA VAL A 35 13.40 3.41 1.21
C VAL A 35 12.79 2.32 2.05
N LYS A 36 12.21 2.68 3.21
CA LYS A 36 11.35 1.75 3.93
C LYS A 36 10.24 1.44 2.94
N VAL A 37 10.32 0.28 2.28
CA VAL A 37 9.16 -0.31 1.66
C VAL A 37 8.22 -0.48 2.83
N GLU A 38 7.23 0.41 2.94
CA GLU A 38 6.17 0.23 3.92
C GLU A 38 5.64 -1.19 3.68
N GLU A 39 5.63 -1.98 4.75
CA GLU A 39 5.18 -3.35 4.69
C GLU A 39 3.74 -3.32 4.17
N GLN A 40 3.55 -3.64 2.89
CA GLN A 40 2.24 -3.59 2.27
C GLN A 40 1.34 -4.53 3.05
N SER A 41 0.22 -4.00 3.57
CA SER A 41 -0.69 -4.74 4.44
C SER A 41 -2.10 -4.71 3.86
N GLY A 42 -2.90 -5.72 4.21
CA GLY A 42 -4.28 -5.83 3.76
C GLY A 42 -4.41 -5.97 2.24
N ARG A 43 -5.24 -5.12 1.64
CA ARG A 43 -5.66 -5.21 0.23
C ARG A 43 -4.49 -4.97 -0.74
N VAL A 44 -3.62 -3.99 -0.46
CA VAL A 44 -2.48 -3.66 -1.32
C VAL A 44 -1.57 -4.88 -1.51
N LYS A 45 -1.32 -5.63 -0.44
CA LYS A 45 -0.55 -6.87 -0.52
C LYS A 45 -1.23 -7.93 -1.38
N GLN A 46 -2.55 -8.08 -1.27
CA GLN A 46 -3.28 -9.05 -2.10
C GLN A 46 -3.14 -8.74 -3.59
N PHE A 47 -3.19 -7.46 -3.97
CA PHE A 47 -2.94 -7.03 -5.34
C PHE A 47 -1.48 -7.24 -5.76
N ALA A 48 -0.52 -6.88 -4.91
CA ALA A 48 0.90 -7.12 -5.19
C ALA A 48 1.21 -8.62 -5.39
N ASP A 49 0.67 -9.47 -4.52
CA ASP A 49 0.80 -10.93 -4.63
C ASP A 49 0.16 -11.45 -5.93
N ALA A 50 -1.00 -10.91 -6.34
CA ALA A 50 -1.66 -11.28 -7.60
C ALA A 50 -0.85 -10.84 -8.83
N VAL A 51 -0.33 -9.61 -8.82
CA VAL A 51 0.53 -9.08 -9.90
C VAL A 51 1.81 -9.89 -10.02
N GLU A 52 2.41 -10.30 -8.90
CA GLU A 52 3.61 -11.15 -8.93
C GLU A 52 3.31 -12.53 -9.52
N LYS A 53 2.14 -13.12 -9.23
CA LYS A 53 1.71 -14.38 -9.85
C LYS A 53 1.51 -14.28 -11.35
N VAL A 54 1.01 -13.13 -11.83
CA VAL A 54 0.93 -12.87 -13.26
C VAL A 54 2.31 -12.75 -13.87
N ARG A 55 3.22 -11.99 -13.24
CA ARG A 55 4.61 -11.80 -13.72
C ARG A 55 5.43 -13.08 -13.73
N SER A 56 5.17 -13.98 -12.79
CA SER A 56 5.82 -15.29 -12.70
C SER A 56 5.19 -16.35 -13.60
N GLU A 57 4.17 -15.97 -14.40
CA GLU A 57 3.37 -16.86 -15.24
C GLU A 57 2.65 -17.97 -14.45
N GLU A 58 2.50 -17.82 -13.12
CA GLU A 58 1.69 -18.71 -12.28
C GLU A 58 0.20 -18.50 -12.57
N TRP A 59 -0.20 -17.26 -12.86
CA TRP A 59 -1.56 -16.89 -13.26
C TRP A 59 -1.59 -16.37 -14.70
N GLY A 60 -2.53 -16.87 -15.49
CA GLY A 60 -2.88 -16.30 -16.78
C GLY A 60 -3.87 -15.14 -16.65
N PRO A 61 -4.26 -14.53 -17.78
CA PRO A 61 -5.25 -13.45 -17.82
C PRO A 61 -6.61 -13.83 -17.22
N GLU A 62 -7.04 -15.09 -17.37
CA GLU A 62 -8.33 -15.57 -16.86
C GLU A 62 -8.33 -15.63 -15.33
N GLU A 63 -7.31 -16.24 -14.72
CA GLU A 63 -7.19 -16.28 -13.25
C GLU A 63 -7.06 -14.88 -12.64
N PHE A 64 -6.33 -13.99 -13.32
CA PHE A 64 -6.22 -12.60 -12.88
C PHE A 64 -7.54 -11.83 -13.01
N TYR A 65 -8.30 -12.06 -14.08
CA TYR A 65 -9.63 -11.50 -14.25
C TYR A 65 -10.62 -11.98 -13.18
N GLU A 66 -10.60 -13.26 -12.82
CA GLU A 66 -11.42 -13.80 -11.73
C GLU A 66 -11.10 -13.11 -10.41
N PHE A 67 -9.80 -12.92 -10.12
CA PHE A 67 -9.36 -12.16 -8.95
C PHE A 67 -9.90 -10.72 -8.97
N LEU A 68 -9.70 -9.98 -10.06
CA LEU A 68 -10.19 -8.59 -10.19
C LEU A 68 -11.71 -8.52 -10.02
N SER A 69 -12.45 -9.40 -10.70
CA SER A 69 -13.91 -9.44 -10.64
C SER A 69 -14.44 -9.71 -9.23
N GLY A 70 -13.81 -10.64 -8.51
CA GLY A 70 -14.18 -10.94 -7.13
C GLY A 70 -13.92 -9.76 -6.18
N VAL A 71 -12.84 -9.01 -6.40
CA VAL A 71 -12.56 -7.81 -5.59
C VAL A 71 -13.51 -6.67 -5.95
N TYR A 72 -13.81 -6.46 -7.23
CA TYR A 72 -14.78 -5.46 -7.69
C TYR A 72 -16.15 -5.62 -7.02
N GLU A 73 -16.68 -6.85 -6.98
CA GLU A 73 -17.97 -7.11 -6.34
C GLU A 73 -17.94 -6.76 -4.85
N GLN A 74 -16.87 -7.14 -4.14
CA GLN A 74 -16.73 -6.83 -2.72
C GLN A 74 -16.65 -5.33 -2.45
N LEU A 75 -15.85 -4.60 -3.25
CA LEU A 75 -15.66 -3.16 -3.07
C LEU A 75 -16.89 -2.37 -3.49
N GLY A 76 -17.59 -2.78 -4.57
CA GLY A 76 -18.83 -2.14 -4.99
C GLY A 76 -19.93 -2.23 -3.93
N ASN A 77 -20.11 -3.41 -3.32
CA ASN A 77 -21.06 -3.58 -2.22
C ASN A 77 -20.69 -2.71 -1.00
N LEU A 78 -19.42 -2.73 -0.60
CA LEU A 78 -18.94 -1.92 0.53
C LEU A 78 -19.11 -0.41 0.28
N ARG A 79 -18.84 0.04 -0.95
CA ARG A 79 -19.03 1.45 -1.34
C ARG A 79 -20.50 1.85 -1.22
N GLY A 80 -21.42 1.03 -1.73
CA GLY A 80 -22.85 1.29 -1.62
C GLY A 80 -23.30 1.45 -0.17
N GLU A 81 -22.85 0.58 0.74
CA GLU A 81 -23.14 0.68 2.17
C GLU A 81 -22.60 1.98 2.78
N ILE A 82 -21.37 2.38 2.41
CA ILE A 82 -20.75 3.61 2.94
C ILE A 82 -21.47 4.86 2.43
N GLU A 83 -21.79 4.93 1.14
CA GLU A 83 -22.53 6.05 0.55
C GLU A 83 -23.95 6.17 1.15
N GLU A 84 -24.61 5.05 1.43
CA GLU A 84 -25.89 5.01 2.12
C GLU A 84 -25.79 5.60 3.53
N ILE A 85 -24.78 5.19 4.31
CA ILE A 85 -24.54 5.71 5.66
C ILE A 85 -24.25 7.22 5.63
N ILE A 86 -23.40 7.67 4.70
CA ILE A 86 -23.05 9.09 4.56
C ILE A 86 -24.31 9.92 4.29
N THR A 87 -25.16 9.44 3.38
CA THR A 87 -26.37 10.15 2.96
C THR A 87 -27.43 10.15 4.06
N GLN A 88 -27.70 9.00 4.69
CA GLN A 88 -28.77 8.87 5.69
C GLN A 88 -28.50 9.65 6.97
N ASN A 89 -27.23 9.81 7.34
CA ASN A 89 -26.84 10.47 8.60
C ASN A 89 -26.31 11.89 8.40
N GLU A 90 -26.37 12.43 7.17
CA GLU A 90 -25.76 13.72 6.81
C GLU A 90 -24.28 13.78 7.25
N TYR A 91 -23.60 12.63 7.29
CA TYR A 91 -22.27 12.49 7.90
C TYR A 91 -21.22 13.35 7.19
N GLY A 92 -21.41 13.57 5.88
CA GLY A 92 -20.58 14.47 5.09
C GLY A 92 -20.61 15.93 5.54
N GLU A 93 -21.65 16.38 6.24
CA GLU A 93 -21.70 17.74 6.79
C GLU A 93 -20.83 17.88 8.04
N TYR A 94 -20.70 16.81 8.82
CA TYR A 94 -19.95 16.79 10.08
C TYR A 94 -18.49 16.35 9.92
N ALA A 95 -18.21 15.50 8.93
CA ALA A 95 -16.92 14.87 8.71
C ALA A 95 -16.47 14.99 7.23
N ALA A 96 -16.65 16.18 6.64
CA ALA A 96 -16.40 16.43 5.22
C ALA A 96 -15.01 15.97 4.75
N GLU A 97 -13.96 16.29 5.51
CA GLU A 97 -12.57 15.92 5.17
C GLU A 97 -12.36 14.40 5.21
N GLU A 98 -12.89 13.71 6.23
CA GLU A 98 -12.81 12.25 6.31
C GLU A 98 -13.52 11.58 5.12
N VAL A 99 -14.74 12.05 4.83
CA VAL A 99 -15.57 11.51 3.74
C VAL A 99 -14.90 11.74 2.40
N GLU A 100 -14.35 12.93 2.16
CA GLU A 100 -13.61 13.25 0.93
C GLU A 100 -12.42 12.32 0.74
N HIS A 101 -11.56 12.16 1.76
CA HIS A 101 -10.43 11.25 1.69
C HIS A 101 -10.87 9.79 1.49
N GLY A 102 -11.95 9.38 2.15
CA GLY A 102 -12.53 8.04 2.02
C GLY A 102 -12.99 7.74 0.60
N LEU A 103 -13.82 8.62 0.03
CA LEU A 103 -14.38 8.44 -1.32
C LEU A 103 -13.32 8.55 -2.41
N ASN A 104 -12.40 9.51 -2.30
CA ASN A 104 -11.28 9.62 -3.25
C ASN A 104 -10.38 8.38 -3.20
N GLY A 105 -10.13 7.83 -2.00
CA GLY A 105 -9.40 6.58 -1.86
C GLY A 105 -10.09 5.39 -2.54
N MET A 106 -11.42 5.31 -2.49
CA MET A 106 -12.19 4.28 -3.19
C MET A 106 -12.14 4.45 -4.72
N ASN A 107 -12.29 5.69 -5.21
CA ASN A 107 -12.18 5.98 -6.63
C ASN A 107 -10.82 5.54 -7.20
N LEU A 108 -9.72 5.84 -6.49
CA LEU A 108 -8.38 5.40 -6.91
C LEU A 108 -8.23 3.87 -6.92
N PHE A 109 -8.88 3.16 -5.99
CA PHE A 109 -8.92 1.70 -6.02
C PHE A 109 -9.64 1.18 -7.26
N GLU A 110 -10.79 1.75 -7.61
CA GLU A 110 -11.54 1.39 -8.81
C GLU A 110 -10.76 1.71 -10.09
N GLU A 111 -10.18 2.91 -10.20
CA GLU A 111 -9.32 3.30 -11.32
C GLU A 111 -8.13 2.34 -11.47
N GLY A 112 -7.50 1.96 -10.36
CA GLY A 112 -6.40 1.01 -10.38
C GLY A 112 -6.81 -0.38 -10.86
N MET A 113 -7.95 -0.88 -10.41
CA MET A 113 -8.49 -2.15 -10.90
C MET A 113 -8.94 -2.08 -12.37
N GLN A 114 -9.43 -0.92 -12.82
CA GLN A 114 -9.84 -0.71 -14.21
C GLN A 114 -8.60 -0.72 -15.11
N GLU A 115 -7.55 -0.03 -14.70
CA GLU A 115 -6.28 -0.06 -15.40
C GLU A 115 -5.73 -1.49 -15.52
N MET A 116 -5.72 -2.25 -14.42
CA MET A 116 -5.31 -3.66 -14.44
C MET A 116 -6.19 -4.56 -15.31
N SER A 117 -7.44 -4.18 -15.57
CA SER A 117 -8.30 -4.96 -16.46
C SER A 117 -7.85 -4.87 -17.93
N TYR A 118 -7.18 -3.79 -18.34
CA TYR A 118 -6.63 -3.68 -19.69
C TYR A 118 -5.53 -4.71 -19.98
N TYR A 119 -4.74 -5.10 -18.96
CA TYR A 119 -3.80 -6.22 -19.08
C TYR A 119 -4.51 -7.53 -19.49
N VAL A 120 -5.74 -7.76 -19.02
CA VAL A 120 -6.51 -8.96 -19.41
C VAL A 120 -6.86 -8.93 -20.90
N GLU A 121 -7.05 -7.74 -21.46
CA GLU A 121 -7.46 -7.54 -22.86
C GLU A 121 -6.28 -7.62 -23.84
N ASP A 122 -5.15 -6.99 -23.51
CA ASP A 122 -4.02 -6.82 -24.43
C ASP A 122 -2.70 -7.47 -23.99
N GLY A 123 -2.61 -7.94 -22.75
CA GLY A 123 -1.43 -8.57 -22.17
C GLY A 123 -0.28 -7.62 -21.84
N ASP A 124 -0.47 -6.30 -21.92
CA ASP A 124 0.57 -5.33 -21.59
C ASP A 124 0.75 -5.22 -20.06
N LEU A 125 1.90 -5.69 -19.58
CA LEU A 125 2.24 -5.70 -18.15
C LEU A 125 2.36 -4.29 -17.55
N SER A 126 2.49 -3.23 -18.36
CA SER A 126 2.55 -1.86 -17.84
C SER A 126 1.25 -1.43 -17.16
N HIS A 127 0.10 -1.98 -17.57
CA HIS A 127 -1.18 -1.80 -16.90
C HIS A 127 -1.19 -2.28 -15.45
N LEU A 128 -0.40 -3.33 -15.14
CA LEU A 128 -0.27 -3.83 -13.77
C LEU A 128 0.47 -2.84 -12.87
N ASP A 129 1.52 -2.21 -13.40
CA ASP A 129 2.29 -1.20 -12.65
C ASP A 129 1.45 0.05 -12.40
N LEU A 130 0.81 0.59 -13.45
CA LEU A 130 -0.05 1.77 -13.34
C LEU A 130 -1.23 1.53 -12.39
N GLY A 131 -1.86 0.36 -12.48
CA GLY A 131 -2.93 -0.03 -11.56
C GLY A 131 -2.44 -0.13 -10.11
N MET A 132 -1.25 -0.71 -9.89
CA MET A 132 -0.68 -0.81 -8.55
C MET A 132 -0.38 0.55 -7.94
N GLU A 133 0.10 1.51 -8.72
CA GLU A 133 0.31 2.89 -8.26
C GLU A 133 -0.99 3.50 -7.73
N ARG A 134 -2.09 3.38 -8.47
CA ARG A 134 -3.41 3.87 -8.07
C ARG A 134 -3.93 3.18 -6.82
N ILE A 135 -3.78 1.87 -6.72
CA ILE A 135 -4.18 1.10 -5.53
C ILE A 135 -3.41 1.54 -4.27
N VAL A 136 -2.10 1.77 -4.39
CA VAL A 136 -1.28 2.27 -3.29
C VAL A 136 -1.71 3.68 -2.89
N GLU A 137 -1.93 4.56 -3.86
CA GLU A 137 -2.40 5.93 -3.63
C GLU A 137 -3.77 5.93 -2.93
N GLY A 138 -4.71 5.12 -3.42
CA GLY A 138 -6.03 4.97 -2.82
C GLY A 138 -5.96 4.45 -1.38
N ASN A 139 -5.10 3.46 -1.11
CA ASN A 139 -4.90 2.96 0.25
C ASN A 139 -4.33 4.02 1.20
N ASN A 140 -3.45 4.89 0.71
CA ASN A 140 -2.93 6.00 1.50
C ASN A 140 -4.04 6.98 1.87
N MET A 141 -4.94 7.31 0.93
CA MET A 141 -6.10 8.16 1.22
C MET A 141 -7.06 7.52 2.23
N LEU A 142 -7.33 6.22 2.10
CA LEU A 142 -8.18 5.48 3.06
C LEU A 142 -7.56 5.44 4.47
N ASN A 143 -6.24 5.30 4.56
CA ASN A 143 -5.54 5.34 5.85
C ASN A 143 -5.57 6.75 6.45
N GLU A 144 -5.53 7.78 5.62
CA GLU A 144 -5.67 9.16 6.05
C GLU A 144 -7.08 9.47 6.55
N ALA A 145 -8.12 9.02 5.85
CA ALA A 145 -9.51 9.11 6.32
C ALA A 145 -9.66 8.47 7.71
N LYS A 146 -9.09 7.27 7.93
CA LYS A 146 -9.08 6.62 9.25
C LYS A 146 -8.32 7.41 10.31
N ARG A 147 -7.26 8.13 9.93
CA ARG A 147 -6.49 9.00 10.83
C ARG A 147 -7.30 10.20 11.26
N ILE A 148 -8.00 10.83 10.31
CA ILE A 148 -8.91 11.96 10.56
C ILE A 148 -10.02 11.51 11.50
N ASN A 149 -10.70 10.39 11.20
CA ASN A 149 -11.76 9.83 12.05
C ASN A 149 -11.33 9.65 13.50
N ARG A 150 -10.18 8.98 13.72
CA ARG A 150 -9.65 8.75 15.07
C ARG A 150 -9.31 10.05 15.80
N SER A 151 -8.80 11.04 15.07
CA SER A 151 -8.44 12.34 15.65
C SER A 151 -9.70 13.11 16.06
N GLY A 152 -10.70 13.18 15.17
CA GLY A 152 -11.98 13.83 15.48
C GLY A 152 -12.73 13.17 16.64
N ARG A 153 -12.73 11.83 16.72
CA ARG A 153 -13.29 11.11 17.87
C ARG A 153 -12.60 11.47 19.18
N LYS A 154 -11.28 11.56 19.18
CA LYS A 154 -10.49 11.92 20.35
C LYS A 154 -10.80 13.35 20.81
N GLU A 155 -10.92 14.30 19.89
CA GLU A 155 -11.29 15.68 20.21
C GLU A 155 -12.69 15.77 20.83
N LEU A 156 -13.66 15.00 20.32
CA LEU A 156 -15.01 14.91 20.91
C LEU A 156 -14.97 14.31 22.31
N GLU A 157 -14.21 13.24 22.54
CA GLU A 157 -14.02 12.64 23.87
C GLU A 157 -13.37 13.63 24.86
N GLU A 158 -12.41 14.44 24.41
CA GLU A 158 -11.75 15.48 25.22
C GLU A 158 -12.67 16.66 25.53
N GLN A 159 -13.53 17.07 24.59
CA GLN A 159 -14.44 18.20 24.75
C GLN A 159 -15.68 17.87 25.58
N TRP A 160 -16.22 16.66 25.47
CA TRP A 160 -17.52 16.28 26.05
C TRP A 160 -17.42 15.26 27.19
N GLY A 161 -16.21 14.74 27.46
CA GLY A 161 -16.01 13.58 28.34
C GLY A 161 -16.45 12.28 27.65
N THR A 162 -16.05 11.13 28.22
CA THR A 162 -16.34 9.81 27.64
C THR A 162 -17.85 9.63 27.45
N ILE A 163 -18.29 9.44 26.21
CA ILE A 163 -19.66 9.05 25.84
C ILE A 163 -19.84 7.55 26.04
#